data_AF-A0A523R8K1-F1
#
_entry.id   AF-A0A523R8K1-F1
#
_cell.length_a   1.000
_cell.length_b   1.000
_cell.length_c   1.000
_cell.angle_alpha   90.00
_cell.angle_beta   90.00
_cell.angle_gamma   90.00
#
_symmetry.space_group_name_H-M   'P 1'
#
loop_
_entity.id
_entity.type
_entity.pdbx_description
1 polymer ?
#
loop_
_entity_poly.entity_id
_entity_poly.type
_entity_poly.pdbx_seq_one_letter_code
_entity_poly.pdbx_strand_id
1 'polypeptide(L)'
;MLLQEIFPKSVLNSGIKPLLSNHYMLSFFKKFCFEIKSRMWRLKKAKNARYKKDDFLKVFFFSEIIGRSIHEASELLNEHLMSSRRGRQKIFTDGRRRRMVPHQTEVNKFLRRIGLQRARNILREFPKSSFCCGSG
;
A
#
# COMPACT_ATOMS: atom_id res chain seq x y z
N MET A 1 19.31 7.36 -5.24
CA MET A 1 19.08 6.53 -4.04
C MET A 1 17.93 5.57 -4.30
N LEU A 2 18.28 4.29 -4.47
CA LEU A 2 17.35 3.20 -4.76
C LEU A 2 16.71 2.74 -3.45
N LEU A 3 15.42 2.41 -3.47
CA LEU A 3 14.63 1.85 -2.36
C LEU A 3 15.28 0.62 -1.66
N GLN A 4 16.31 0.05 -2.31
CA GLN A 4 17.15 -1.05 -1.84
C GLN A 4 17.88 -0.75 -0.51
N GLU A 5 18.11 0.51 -0.16
CA GLU A 5 18.76 0.89 1.12
C GLU A 5 17.78 0.98 2.31
N ILE A 6 16.47 1.02 2.04
CA ILE A 6 15.46 1.30 3.06
C ILE A 6 14.83 0.01 3.59
N PHE A 7 14.80 -1.05 2.79
CA PHE A 7 14.21 -2.34 3.14
C PHE A 7 15.21 -3.48 2.89
N PRO A 8 15.26 -4.50 3.77
CA PRO A 8 16.11 -5.67 3.55
C PRO A 8 15.83 -6.30 2.17
N LYS A 9 16.87 -6.77 1.47
CA LYS A 9 16.70 -7.46 0.17
C LYS A 9 15.74 -8.65 0.24
N SER A 10 15.65 -9.30 1.40
CA SER A 10 14.68 -10.35 1.68
C SER A 10 13.23 -9.86 1.61
N VAL A 11 12.95 -8.64 2.07
CA VAL A 11 11.64 -7.98 2.03
C VAL A 11 11.27 -7.59 0.60
N LEU A 12 12.22 -7.07 -0.17
CA LEU A 12 12.04 -6.66 -1.57
C LEU A 12 11.69 -7.83 -2.50
N ASN A 13 12.25 -9.02 -2.23
CA ASN A 13 12.01 -10.24 -3.02
C ASN A 13 10.88 -11.11 -2.45
N SER A 14 10.42 -10.83 -1.24
CA SER A 14 9.33 -11.57 -0.62
C SER A 14 8.00 -11.05 -1.17
N GLY A 15 7.21 -11.94 -1.78
CA GLY A 15 5.87 -11.61 -2.28
C GLY A 15 4.94 -11.05 -1.18
N ILE A 16 3.68 -10.81 -1.52
CA ILE A 16 2.77 -10.04 -0.65
C ILE A 16 2.45 -10.69 0.71
N LYS A 17 2.45 -12.02 0.78
CA LYS A 17 2.02 -12.79 1.96
C LYS A 17 2.91 -12.56 3.20
N PRO A 18 4.25 -12.76 3.15
CA PRO A 18 5.13 -12.46 4.29
C PRO A 18 5.11 -10.99 4.71
N LEU A 19 4.93 -10.07 3.75
CA LEU A 19 4.84 -8.63 4.04
C LEU A 19 3.58 -8.26 4.84
N LEU A 20 2.44 -8.88 4.54
CA LEU A 20 1.18 -8.66 5.26
C LEU A 20 1.15 -9.31 6.64
N SER A 21 1.88 -10.41 6.84
CA SER A 21 1.96 -11.13 8.12
C SER A 21 3.02 -10.55 9.08
N ASN A 22 3.86 -9.64 8.61
CA ASN A 22 4.91 -9.05 9.41
C ASN A 22 4.37 -7.90 10.30
N HIS A 23 4.38 -8.10 11.62
CA HIS A 23 3.93 -7.11 12.61
C HIS A 23 4.67 -5.77 12.52
N TYR A 24 5.96 -5.79 12.19
CA TYR A 24 6.76 -4.59 11.99
C TYR A 24 6.31 -3.82 10.73
N MET A 25 6.09 -4.51 9.60
CA MET A 25 5.59 -3.86 8.38
C MET A 25 4.19 -3.29 8.57
N LEU A 26 3.33 -3.96 9.34
CA LEU A 26 2.00 -3.47 9.67
C LEU A 26 2.05 -2.22 10.56
N SER A 27 2.93 -2.17 11.57
CA SER A 27 3.08 -0.98 12.42
C SER A 27 3.67 0.19 11.62
N PHE A 28 4.63 -0.08 10.74
CA PHE A 28 5.19 0.89 9.81
C PHE A 28 4.13 1.45 8.86
N PHE A 29 3.33 0.59 8.26
CA PHE A 29 2.21 1.00 7.41
C PHE A 29 1.20 1.89 8.16
N LYS A 30 0.87 1.55 9.42
CA LYS A 30 -0.04 2.35 10.25
C LYS A 30 0.55 3.74 10.51
N LYS A 31 1.83 3.84 10.87
CA LYS A 31 2.53 5.12 11.07
C LYS A 31 2.56 5.95 9.79
N PHE A 32 2.87 5.33 8.65
CA PHE A 32 2.82 5.97 7.34
C PHE A 32 1.42 6.54 7.04
N CYS A 33 0.38 5.74 7.26
CA CYS A 33 -0.99 6.20 7.07
C CYS A 33 -1.35 7.36 8.01
N PHE A 34 -0.86 7.34 9.25
CA PHE A 34 -1.08 8.40 10.22
C PHE A 34 -0.43 9.71 9.79
N GLU A 35 0.85 9.70 9.41
CA GLU A 35 1.58 10.87 8.91
C GLU A 35 0.90 11.49 7.69
N ILE A 36 0.52 10.64 6.73
CA ILE A 36 -0.19 11.07 5.52
C ILE A 36 -1.54 11.69 5.89
N LYS A 37 -2.33 11.04 6.75
CA LYS A 37 -3.65 11.56 7.19
C LYS A 37 -3.54 12.87 7.95
N SER A 38 -2.59 12.97 8.87
CA SER A 38 -2.33 14.18 9.68
C SER A 38 -2.08 15.38 8.76
N ARG A 39 -1.27 15.20 7.72
CA ARG A 39 -0.96 16.25 6.73
C ARG A 39 -2.06 16.46 5.68
N MET A 40 -3.03 15.54 5.58
CA MET A 40 -4.13 15.56 4.59
C MET A 40 -5.49 15.97 5.15
N TRP A 41 -5.55 16.62 6.32
CA TRP A 41 -6.80 17.05 6.98
C TRP A 41 -7.81 17.73 6.02
N ARG A 42 -7.32 18.46 5.00
CA ARG A 42 -8.14 19.17 4.01
C ARG A 42 -8.83 18.29 2.95
N LEU A 43 -8.43 17.04 2.76
CA LEU A 43 -9.00 16.18 1.72
C LEU A 43 -10.29 15.49 2.21
N LYS A 44 -11.45 16.12 2.00
CA LYS A 44 -12.76 15.53 2.32
C LYS A 44 -12.98 14.22 1.55
N LYS A 45 -13.49 13.20 2.24
CA LYS A 45 -13.86 11.92 1.63
C LYS A 45 -15.24 12.08 0.98
N ALA A 46 -15.43 11.54 -0.23
CA ALA A 46 -16.76 11.45 -0.82
C ALA A 46 -17.64 10.47 -0.01
N LYS A 47 -18.91 10.84 0.25
CA LYS A 47 -19.85 10.12 1.12
C LYS A 47 -20.03 8.64 0.73
N ASN A 48 -19.87 8.31 -0.55
CA ASN A 48 -20.04 6.96 -1.13
C ASN A 48 -18.76 6.36 -1.74
N ALA A 49 -17.57 6.75 -1.26
CA ALA A 49 -16.33 6.22 -1.82
C ALA A 49 -16.21 4.70 -1.61
N ARG A 50 -16.08 3.96 -2.73
CA ARG A 50 -15.92 2.48 -2.77
C ARG A 50 -14.75 1.99 -1.94
N TYR A 51 -13.69 2.78 -1.84
CA TYR A 51 -12.44 2.46 -1.15
C TYR A 51 -12.15 3.49 -0.04
N LYS A 52 -11.51 3.03 1.04
CA LYS A 52 -10.96 3.90 2.08
C LYS A 52 -9.64 4.50 1.61
N LYS A 53 -9.26 5.67 2.15
CA LYS A 53 -7.94 6.28 1.90
C LYS A 53 -6.80 5.29 2.15
N ASP A 54 -6.97 4.46 3.18
CA ASP A 54 -6.02 3.42 3.59
C ASP A 54 -5.83 2.34 2.53
N ASP A 55 -6.86 2.05 1.72
CA ASP A 55 -6.74 1.06 0.64
C ASP A 55 -5.85 1.59 -0.49
N PHE A 56 -5.94 2.89 -0.80
CA PHE A 56 -5.04 3.54 -1.76
C PHE A 56 -3.61 3.60 -1.25
N LEU A 57 -3.43 3.99 0.01
CA LEU A 57 -2.13 4.04 0.66
C LEU A 57 -1.51 2.66 0.78
N LYS A 58 -2.31 1.61 1.01
CA LYS A 58 -1.84 0.22 1.02
C LYS A 58 -1.24 -0.16 -0.33
N VAL A 59 -1.95 0.06 -1.45
CA VAL A 59 -1.41 -0.27 -2.77
C VAL A 59 -0.12 0.49 -3.07
N PHE A 60 -0.10 1.79 -2.78
CA PHE A 60 1.10 2.61 -2.97
C PHE A 60 2.27 2.13 -2.10
N PHE A 61 2.02 1.91 -0.82
CA PHE A 61 3.00 1.39 0.12
C PHE A 61 3.62 0.09 -0.39
N PHE A 62 2.79 -0.90 -0.74
CA PHE A 62 3.26 -2.18 -1.25
C PHE A 62 4.07 -2.05 -2.55
N SER A 63 3.68 -1.15 -3.45
CA SER A 63 4.46 -0.92 -4.68
C SER A 63 5.87 -0.41 -4.38
N GLU A 64 6.02 0.51 -3.43
CA GLU A 64 7.33 1.06 -3.04
C GLU A 64 8.15 0.03 -2.23
N ILE A 65 7.51 -0.81 -1.40
CA ILE A 65 8.20 -1.87 -0.64
C ILE A 65 8.74 -2.99 -1.54
N ILE A 66 7.94 -3.46 -2.50
CA ILE A 66 8.34 -4.57 -3.40
C ILE A 66 9.22 -4.02 -4.54
N GLY A 67 9.30 -2.70 -4.71
CA GLY A 67 9.99 -2.07 -5.83
C GLY A 67 9.32 -2.37 -7.17
N ARG A 68 8.00 -2.58 -7.17
CA ARG A 68 7.19 -2.93 -8.35
C ARG A 68 6.30 -1.77 -8.74
N SER A 69 5.75 -1.84 -9.94
CA SER A 69 4.79 -0.83 -10.39
C SER A 69 3.52 -0.86 -9.53
N ILE A 70 2.83 0.28 -9.42
CA ILE A 70 1.51 0.36 -8.76
C ILE A 70 0.51 -0.61 -9.43
N HIS A 71 0.68 -0.85 -10.73
CA HIS A 71 -0.12 -1.83 -11.48
C HIS A 71 0.05 -3.23 -10.91
N GLU A 72 1.28 -3.76 -10.94
CA GLU A 72 1.61 -5.10 -10.43
C GLU A 72 1.23 -5.23 -8.96
N ALA A 73 1.53 -4.23 -8.14
CA ALA A 73 1.18 -4.26 -6.72
C ALA A 73 -0.33 -4.32 -6.48
N SER A 74 -1.13 -3.60 -7.30
CA SER A 74 -2.59 -3.64 -7.22
C SER A 74 -3.13 -5.01 -7.60
N GLU A 75 -2.61 -5.61 -8.69
CA GLU A 75 -3.04 -6.94 -9.13
C GLU A 75 -2.68 -8.01 -8.12
N LEU A 76 -1.42 -8.05 -7.67
CA LEU A 76 -0.96 -9.02 -6.68
C LEU A 76 -1.74 -8.91 -5.36
N LEU A 77 -2.01 -7.67 -4.87
CA LEU A 77 -2.81 -7.46 -3.66
C LEU A 77 -4.25 -7.93 -3.85
N ASN A 78 -4.83 -7.63 -5.01
CA ASN A 78 -6.18 -8.03 -5.33
C ASN A 78 -6.28 -9.57 -5.38
N GLU A 79 -5.38 -10.22 -6.11
CA GLU A 79 -5.32 -11.68 -6.22
C GLU A 79 -5.19 -12.34 -4.84
N HIS A 80 -4.27 -11.86 -4.00
CA HIS A 80 -4.07 -12.39 -2.65
C HIS A 80 -5.31 -12.27 -1.75
N LEU A 81 -6.01 -11.13 -1.80
CA LEU A 81 -7.24 -10.91 -1.03
C LEU A 81 -8.43 -11.70 -1.58
N MET A 82 -8.43 -11.96 -2.89
CA MET A 82 -9.44 -12.79 -3.53
C MET A 82 -9.21 -14.28 -3.26
N SER A 83 -7.96 -14.73 -3.19
CA SER A 83 -7.61 -16.12 -2.86
C SER A 83 -7.84 -16.46 -1.39
N SER A 84 -7.77 -15.48 -0.49
CA SER A 84 -7.97 -15.70 0.96
C SER A 84 -9.43 -15.74 1.38
N ARG A 85 -10.37 -15.27 0.54
CA ARG A 85 -11.81 -15.32 0.83
C ARG A 85 -12.45 -16.59 0.29
N ARG A 86 -12.97 -17.43 1.18
CA ARG A 86 -13.92 -18.50 0.86
C ARG A 86 -15.31 -17.87 0.62
N GLY A 87 -15.67 -17.58 -0.63
CA GLY A 87 -17.00 -17.07 -0.98
C GLY A 87 -17.21 -16.73 -2.46
N ARG A 88 -18.48 -16.68 -2.90
CA ARG A 88 -18.87 -16.41 -4.30
C ARG A 88 -18.54 -14.96 -4.66
N GLN A 89 -17.67 -14.78 -5.65
CA GLN A 89 -17.28 -13.44 -6.12
C GLN A 89 -18.49 -12.75 -6.77
N LYS A 90 -18.71 -11.47 -6.44
CA LYS A 90 -19.64 -10.65 -7.23
C LYS A 90 -19.00 -10.34 -8.57
N ILE A 91 -19.55 -10.94 -9.62
CA ILE A 91 -19.28 -10.60 -11.02
C ILE A 91 -20.32 -9.54 -11.40
N PHE A 92 -19.84 -8.42 -11.94
CA PHE A 92 -20.72 -7.38 -12.47
C PHE A 92 -21.35 -7.85 -13.79
N THR A 93 -22.39 -7.17 -14.23
CA THR A 93 -23.07 -7.46 -15.50
C THR A 93 -22.14 -7.34 -16.72
N ASP A 94 -21.04 -6.59 -16.60
CA ASP A 94 -19.98 -6.46 -17.62
C ASP A 94 -18.91 -7.57 -17.57
N GLY A 95 -19.13 -8.63 -16.78
CA GLY A 95 -18.20 -9.74 -16.60
C GLY A 95 -16.98 -9.40 -15.71
N ARG A 96 -16.82 -8.15 -15.27
CA ARG A 96 -15.70 -7.77 -14.40
C ARG A 96 -15.92 -8.31 -12.99
N ARG A 97 -14.84 -8.81 -12.40
CA ARG A 97 -14.83 -9.25 -11.01
C ARG A 97 -14.72 -8.05 -10.08
N ARG A 98 -15.48 -8.07 -8.98
CA ARG A 98 -15.37 -7.05 -7.95
C ARG A 98 -13.98 -7.05 -7.33
N ARG A 99 -13.22 -5.98 -7.58
CA ARG A 99 -11.92 -5.71 -6.95
C ARG A 99 -12.08 -5.32 -5.48
N MET A 100 -11.17 -5.83 -4.66
CA MET A 100 -11.07 -5.54 -3.23
C MET A 100 -10.18 -4.34 -2.93
N VAL A 101 -9.19 -4.10 -3.80
CA VAL A 101 -8.30 -2.94 -3.74
C VAL A 101 -8.54 -2.01 -4.93
N PRO A 102 -8.19 -0.71 -4.81
CA PRO A 102 -8.29 0.24 -5.91
C PRO A 102 -7.40 -0.16 -7.09
N HIS A 103 -7.87 0.11 -8.31
CA HIS A 103 -7.05 -0.06 -9.50
C HIS A 103 -5.95 1.02 -9.59
N GLN A 104 -4.87 0.74 -10.32
CA GLN A 104 -3.73 1.65 -10.51
C GLN A 104 -4.15 3.08 -10.88
N THR A 105 -5.13 3.24 -11.78
CA THR A 105 -5.62 4.56 -12.21
C THR A 105 -6.26 5.35 -11.07
N GLU A 106 -6.99 4.69 -10.17
CA GLU A 106 -7.59 5.33 -9.01
C GLU A 106 -6.52 5.67 -7.96
N VAL A 107 -5.53 4.79 -7.78
CA VAL A 107 -4.35 5.06 -6.92
C VAL A 107 -3.58 6.26 -7.43
N ASN A 108 -3.30 6.34 -8.74
CA ASN A 108 -2.62 7.48 -9.35
C ASN A 108 -3.42 8.78 -9.17
N LYS A 109 -4.75 8.74 -9.37
CA LYS A 109 -5.62 9.89 -9.11
C LYS A 109 -5.55 10.33 -7.65
N PHE A 110 -5.53 9.38 -6.72
CA PHE A 110 -5.37 9.67 -5.30
C PHE A 110 -4.00 10.28 -4.99
N LEU A 111 -2.92 9.68 -5.49
CA LEU A 111 -1.54 10.17 -5.28
C LEU A 111 -1.32 11.58 -5.84
N ARG A 112 -1.93 11.92 -6.98
CA ARG A 112 -1.91 13.29 -7.53
C ARG A 112 -2.56 14.30 -6.58
N ARG A 113 -3.63 13.92 -5.87
CA ARG A 113 -4.33 14.82 -4.93
C ARG A 113 -3.54 15.06 -3.65
N ILE A 114 -2.77 14.07 -3.19
CA ILE A 114 -2.00 14.16 -1.92
C ILE A 114 -0.57 14.68 -2.15
N GLY A 115 -0.06 14.53 -3.38
CA GLY A 115 1.32 14.79 -3.76
C GLY A 115 2.18 13.52 -3.67
N LEU A 116 2.46 12.90 -4.82
CA LEU A 116 3.30 11.69 -4.93
C LEU A 116 4.67 11.88 -4.26
N GLN A 117 5.32 13.01 -4.54
CA GLN A 117 6.64 13.31 -3.98
C GLN A 117 6.59 13.43 -2.46
N ARG A 118 5.51 13.98 -1.90
CA ARG A 118 5.32 14.06 -0.44
C ARG A 118 5.15 12.67 0.16
N ALA A 119 4.35 11.81 -0.46
CA ALA A 119 4.17 10.43 0.01
C ALA A 119 5.50 9.66 0.00
N ARG A 120 6.33 9.86 -1.03
CA ARG A 120 7.69 9.31 -1.08
C ARG A 120 8.63 9.90 -0.04
N ASN A 121 8.58 11.21 0.19
CA ASN A 121 9.39 11.85 1.21
C ASN A 121 9.03 11.32 2.60
N ILE A 122 7.75 11.17 2.91
CA ILE A 122 7.31 10.58 4.18
C ILE A 122 7.80 9.14 4.31
N LEU A 123 7.74 8.32 3.24
CA LEU A 123 8.33 6.97 3.24
C LEU A 123 9.85 6.98 3.48
N ARG A 124 10.56 8.01 3.03
CA ARG A 124 12.01 8.20 3.21
C ARG A 124 12.38 8.79 4.57
N GLU A 125 11.53 9.65 5.13
CA GLU A 125 11.69 10.30 6.44
C GLU A 125 11.54 9.30 7.58
N PHE A 126 10.88 8.16 7.35
CA PHE A 126 10.84 7.11 8.35
C PHE A 126 12.26 6.59 8.63
N PRO A 127 12.75 6.75 9.88
CA PRO A 127 14.16 6.61 10.18
C PRO A 127 14.62 5.15 10.20
N LYS A 128 15.86 4.97 9.71
CA LYS A 128 16.71 3.77 9.83
C LYS A 128 16.82 3.23 11.27
N SER A 129 16.45 4.01 12.28
CA SER A 129 16.56 3.68 13.72
C SER A 129 15.61 2.60 14.23
N SER A 130 14.66 2.12 13.41
CA SER A 130 13.82 0.96 13.78
C SER A 130 14.23 -0.35 13.10
N PHE A 131 15.24 -0.30 12.20
CA PHE A 131 15.82 -1.49 11.57
C PHE A 131 17.10 -1.99 12.24
N CYS A 132 17.73 -1.17 13.11
CA CYS A 132 18.91 -1.54 13.88
C CYS A 132 18.57 -1.68 15.37
N CYS A 133 17.80 -2.70 15.73
CA CYS A 133 17.80 -3.23 17.10
C CYS A 133 17.58 -4.74 16.99
N GLY A 134 18.66 -5.51 17.07
CA GLY A 134 18.59 -6.96 17.14
C GLY A 134 19.81 -7.70 16.58
N SER A 135 21.01 -7.35 17.02
CA SER A 135 22.16 -8.27 17.00
C SER A 135 23.08 -7.84 18.14
N GLY A 136 22.72 -8.32 19.34
CA GLY A 136 23.69 -8.52 20.42
C GLY A 136 24.23 -9.93 20.31
#